data_AF-A0A3N4H2L9-F1
#
_entry.id   AF-A0A3N4H2L9-F1
#
_cell.length_a   1.000
_cell.length_b   1.000
_cell.length_c   1.000
_cell.angle_alpha   90.00
_cell.angle_beta   90.00
_cell.angle_gamma   90.00
#
_symmetry.space_group_name_H-M   'P 1'
#
loop_
_entity.id
_entity.type
_entity.pdbx_description
1 polymer ?
#
loop_
_entity_poly.entity_id
_entity_poly.type
_entity_poly.pdbx_seq_one_letter_code
_entity_poly.pdbx_strand_id
1 'polypeptide(L)'
;MKKLFVLTFLLLGILSVQSYAQEAEELTEEEMVKYATMEAKVQAFIQEKQSTMEEMIKENEVIGGGARYNELKAAWGNEEKLSEIEATEEEKAAYNEIQNYIDSIGDEVKEYMTGLIKDQEVLGVATYNKVRRAMGADPSVKEKIDALVAEIKKDTATEQ
;
A
#
# COMPACT_ATOMS: atom_id res chain seq x y z
N MET A 1 -3.62 -68.85 3.43
CA MET A 1 -4.74 -69.22 4.31
C MET A 1 -5.30 -67.94 4.91
N LYS A 2 -6.46 -67.47 4.43
CA LYS A 2 -7.70 -67.37 5.23
C LYS A 2 -7.44 -66.93 6.68
N LYS A 3 -7.87 -65.71 7.04
CA LYS A 3 -9.11 -65.51 7.82
C LYS A 3 -9.42 -64.02 8.01
N LEU A 4 -10.57 -63.67 7.46
CA LEU A 4 -11.44 -62.55 7.81
C LEU A 4 -11.96 -62.76 9.25
N PHE A 5 -11.89 -61.73 10.10
CA PHE A 5 -12.76 -61.50 11.27
C PHE A 5 -12.86 -59.98 11.45
N VAL A 6 -13.95 -59.34 11.01
CA VAL A 6 -15.15 -58.98 11.81
C VAL A 6 -14.80 -57.90 12.84
N LEU A 7 -15.08 -56.63 12.51
CA LEU A 7 -16.26 -55.86 12.93
C LEU A 7 -16.23 -55.49 14.43
N THR A 8 -16.56 -54.22 14.71
CA THR A 8 -16.94 -53.61 16.01
C THR A 8 -15.88 -52.69 16.64
N PHE A 9 -15.91 -51.41 16.26
CA PHE A 9 -15.92 -50.27 17.20
C PHE A 9 -16.28 -48.99 16.43
N LEU A 10 -17.50 -48.99 15.89
CA LEU A 10 -18.23 -47.74 15.66
C LEU A 10 -18.74 -47.33 17.04
N LEU A 11 -18.11 -46.36 17.70
CA LEU A 11 -18.67 -45.55 18.79
C LEU A 11 -17.66 -44.45 19.17
N LEU A 12 -18.12 -43.20 19.03
CA LEU A 12 -17.68 -41.99 19.73
C LEU A 12 -16.21 -41.59 19.63
N GLY A 13 -15.91 -40.84 18.58
CA GLY A 13 -14.87 -39.84 18.57
C GLY A 13 -15.38 -38.60 17.86
N ILE A 14 -16.50 -38.03 18.33
CA ILE A 14 -16.86 -36.66 18.01
C ILE A 14 -15.76 -35.82 18.67
N LEU A 15 -14.66 -35.65 17.95
CA LEU A 15 -13.76 -34.53 18.15
C LEU A 15 -14.63 -33.32 17.84
N SER A 16 -15.27 -32.82 18.89
CA SER A 16 -15.76 -31.47 18.98
C SER A 16 -14.59 -30.59 18.57
N VAL A 17 -14.59 -30.24 17.28
CA VAL A 17 -13.97 -29.02 16.80
C VAL A 17 -14.70 -27.94 17.58
N GLN A 18 -14.19 -27.63 18.77
CA GLN A 18 -14.49 -26.39 19.43
C GLN A 18 -13.88 -25.36 18.48
N SER A 19 -14.69 -24.97 17.50
CA SER A 19 -14.53 -23.71 16.82
C SER A 19 -14.48 -22.69 17.94
N TYR A 20 -13.28 -22.22 18.27
CA TYR A 20 -13.10 -21.00 19.00
C TYR A 20 -13.58 -19.88 18.06
N ALA A 21 -14.89 -19.77 17.90
CA ALA A 21 -15.54 -18.48 17.67
C ALA A 21 -15.36 -17.69 18.98
N GLN A 22 -14.10 -17.37 19.30
CA GLN A 22 -13.80 -16.29 20.21
C GLN A 22 -14.50 -15.10 19.58
N GLU A 23 -15.47 -14.51 20.29
CA GLU A 23 -16.27 -13.36 19.88
C GLU A 23 -15.33 -12.37 19.18
N ALA A 24 -15.28 -12.47 17.84
CA ALA A 24 -14.62 -11.48 17.03
C ALA A 24 -15.56 -10.30 17.20
N GLU A 25 -15.13 -9.34 18.02
CA GLU A 25 -15.84 -8.09 18.18
C GLU A 25 -16.26 -7.63 16.78
N GLU A 26 -17.56 -7.48 16.57
CA GLU A 26 -18.09 -7.31 15.23
C GLU A 26 -17.48 -6.05 14.62
N LEU A 27 -16.97 -6.16 13.38
CA LEU A 27 -16.41 -5.01 12.68
C LEU A 27 -17.55 -4.02 12.41
N THR A 28 -17.43 -2.81 12.93
CA THR A 28 -18.46 -1.79 12.78
C THR A 28 -18.27 -0.98 11.51
N GLU A 29 -19.33 -0.31 11.07
CA GLU A 29 -19.28 0.61 9.94
C GLU A 29 -18.34 1.79 10.21
N GLU A 30 -18.37 2.36 11.42
CA GLU A 30 -17.46 3.45 11.82
C GLU A 30 -15.98 3.04 11.69
N GLU A 31 -15.64 1.81 12.11
CA GLU A 31 -14.28 1.27 12.00
C GLU A 31 -13.85 1.10 10.54
N MET A 32 -14.77 0.67 9.65
CA MET A 32 -14.52 0.59 8.21
C MET A 32 -14.32 1.97 7.60
N VAL A 33 -15.12 2.97 7.99
CA VAL A 33 -15.00 4.36 7.52
C VAL A 33 -13.68 4.98 7.98
N LYS A 34 -13.26 4.76 9.23
CA LYS A 34 -11.95 5.23 9.73
C LYS A 34 -10.81 4.61 8.93
N TYR A 35 -10.87 3.31 8.67
CA TYR A 35 -9.87 2.63 7.85
C TYR A 35 -9.85 3.18 6.41
N ALA A 36 -11.01 3.34 5.77
CA ALA A 36 -11.13 3.91 4.44
C ALA A 36 -10.60 5.36 4.38
N THR A 37 -10.87 6.16 5.40
CA THR A 37 -10.35 7.53 5.53
C THR A 37 -8.83 7.55 5.62
N MET A 38 -8.24 6.63 6.41
CA MET A 38 -6.79 6.48 6.50
C MET A 38 -6.19 6.10 5.14
N GLU A 39 -6.77 5.12 4.43
CA GLU A 39 -6.34 4.73 3.08
C GLU A 39 -6.43 5.90 2.08
N ALA A 40 -7.53 6.67 2.12
CA ALA A 40 -7.70 7.85 1.26
C ALA A 40 -6.61 8.91 1.52
N LYS A 41 -6.27 9.17 2.80
CA LYS A 41 -5.18 10.08 3.17
C LYS A 41 -3.82 9.59 2.66
N VAL A 42 -3.51 8.30 2.82
CA VAL A 42 -2.27 7.71 2.29
C VAL A 42 -2.20 7.85 0.77
N GLN A 43 -3.31 7.60 0.06
CA GLN A 43 -3.35 7.74 -1.39
C GLN A 43 -3.19 9.19 -1.85
N ALA A 44 -3.76 10.16 -1.12
CA ALA A 44 -3.54 11.58 -1.39
C ALA A 44 -2.07 11.97 -1.17
N PHE A 45 -1.44 11.49 -0.10
CA PHE A 45 -0.02 11.74 0.16
C PHE A 45 0.89 11.13 -0.93
N ILE A 46 0.58 9.93 -1.42
CA ILE A 46 1.31 9.33 -2.55
C ILE A 46 1.17 10.22 -3.80
N GLN A 47 -0.02 10.74 -4.08
CA GLN A 47 -0.25 11.63 -5.23
C GLN A 47 0.52 12.95 -5.08
N GLU A 48 0.57 13.52 -3.89
CA GLU A 48 1.38 14.72 -3.60
C GLU A 48 2.86 14.46 -3.92
N LYS A 49 3.42 13.34 -3.44
CA LYS A 49 4.82 12.97 -3.72
C LYS A 49 5.08 12.73 -5.21
N GLN A 50 4.12 12.15 -5.92
CA GLN A 50 4.20 12.01 -7.38
C GLN A 50 4.22 13.38 -8.07
N SER A 51 3.36 14.32 -7.65
CA SER A 51 3.35 15.68 -8.18
C SER A 51 4.69 16.38 -7.94
N THR A 52 5.24 16.27 -6.74
CA THR A 52 6.57 16.83 -6.43
C THR A 52 7.66 16.21 -7.31
N MET A 53 7.66 14.90 -7.53
CA MET A 53 8.61 14.26 -8.46
C MET A 53 8.47 14.83 -9.88
N GLU A 54 7.25 15.00 -10.37
CA GLU A 54 6.98 15.56 -11.70
C GLU A 54 7.47 17.01 -11.81
N GLU A 55 7.25 17.82 -10.78
CA GLU A 55 7.77 19.19 -10.67
C GLU A 55 9.30 19.22 -10.64
N MET A 56 9.93 18.37 -9.81
CA MET A 56 11.39 18.23 -9.76
C MET A 56 11.96 17.91 -11.14
N ILE A 57 11.29 17.09 -11.96
CA ILE A 57 11.76 16.78 -13.32
C ILE A 57 11.52 17.96 -14.27
N LYS A 58 10.33 18.57 -14.21
CA LYS A 58 9.89 19.60 -15.15
C LYS A 58 10.64 20.93 -14.95
N GLU A 59 10.91 21.29 -13.71
CA GLU A 59 11.49 22.57 -13.31
C GLU A 59 13.01 22.52 -13.14
N ASN A 60 13.63 21.33 -13.26
CA ASN A 60 15.08 21.21 -13.18
C ASN A 60 15.77 21.83 -14.41
N GLU A 61 16.45 22.96 -14.20
CA GLU A 61 17.13 23.72 -15.25
C GLU A 61 18.30 22.94 -15.89
N VAL A 62 18.94 22.04 -15.14
CA VAL A 62 20.09 21.25 -15.61
C VAL A 62 19.64 20.16 -16.58
N ILE A 63 18.56 19.45 -16.24
CA ILE A 63 17.97 18.42 -17.09
C ILE A 63 17.14 19.05 -18.21
N GLY A 64 16.48 20.19 -17.97
CA GLY A 64 15.67 20.87 -18.99
C GLY A 64 14.34 20.16 -19.29
N GLY A 65 13.86 19.32 -18.38
CA GLY A 65 12.52 18.71 -18.42
C GLY A 65 12.48 17.21 -18.73
N GLY A 66 11.26 16.69 -18.91
CA GLY A 66 10.99 15.25 -18.94
C GLY A 66 11.63 14.47 -20.09
N ALA A 67 11.89 15.09 -21.24
CA ALA A 67 12.53 14.41 -22.38
C ALA A 67 13.96 13.97 -22.04
N ARG A 68 14.78 14.91 -21.56
CA ARG A 68 16.16 14.63 -21.18
C ARG A 68 16.25 13.74 -19.95
N TYR A 69 15.34 13.90 -18.99
CA TYR A 69 15.22 12.96 -17.87
C TYR A 69 15.03 11.51 -18.34
N ASN A 70 14.18 11.29 -19.35
CA ASN A 70 13.92 9.95 -19.88
C ASN A 70 15.13 9.38 -20.66
N GLU A 71 15.90 10.24 -21.35
CA GLU A 71 17.17 9.83 -21.98
C GLU A 71 18.18 9.37 -20.93
N LEU A 72 18.40 10.18 -19.89
CA LEU A 72 19.27 9.85 -18.76
C LEU A 72 18.81 8.55 -18.08
N LYS A 73 17.51 8.41 -17.83
CA LYS A 73 16.90 7.19 -17.27
C LYS A 73 17.15 5.94 -18.12
N ALA A 74 17.08 6.05 -19.45
CA ALA A 74 17.28 4.92 -20.34
C ALA A 74 18.76 4.49 -20.44
N ALA A 75 19.68 5.42 -20.21
CA ALA A 75 21.12 5.17 -20.20
C ALA A 75 21.67 4.83 -18.80
N TRP A 76 20.94 5.13 -17.73
CA TRP A 76 21.43 5.06 -16.36
C TRP A 76 21.99 3.68 -15.98
N GLY A 77 23.13 3.67 -15.28
CA GLY A 77 23.86 2.44 -14.93
C GLY A 77 24.68 1.82 -16.07
N ASN A 78 24.70 2.45 -17.25
CA ASN A 78 25.55 2.06 -18.38
C ASN A 78 26.38 3.26 -18.87
N GLU A 79 27.67 3.26 -18.54
CA GLU A 79 28.57 4.39 -18.86
C GLU A 79 28.77 4.59 -20.36
N GLU A 80 28.76 3.52 -21.17
CA GLU A 80 28.84 3.62 -22.62
C GLU A 80 27.64 4.40 -23.17
N LYS A 81 26.43 4.05 -22.74
CA LYS A 81 25.21 4.77 -23.13
C LYS A 81 25.14 6.19 -22.60
N LEU A 82 25.63 6.44 -21.38
CA LEU A 82 25.70 7.79 -20.82
C LEU A 82 26.66 8.67 -21.63
N SER A 83 27.78 8.10 -22.08
CA SER A 83 28.71 8.79 -22.98
C SER A 83 28.11 9.03 -24.37
N GLU A 84 27.33 8.09 -24.93
CA GLU A 84 26.68 8.24 -26.23
C GLU A 84 25.67 9.39 -26.26
N ILE A 85 24.98 9.65 -25.14
CA ILE A 85 24.04 10.78 -25.02
C ILE A 85 24.69 12.05 -24.48
N GLU A 86 26.02 12.06 -24.37
CA GLU A 86 26.83 13.17 -23.85
C GLU A 86 26.34 13.64 -22.46
N ALA A 87 25.96 12.71 -21.58
CA ALA A 87 25.48 13.05 -20.24
C ALA A 87 26.56 13.77 -19.42
N THR A 88 26.28 15.00 -19.00
CA THR A 88 27.22 15.79 -18.20
C THR A 88 27.24 15.33 -16.75
N GLU A 89 28.28 15.70 -16.01
CA GLU A 89 28.35 15.39 -14.58
C GLU A 89 27.27 16.13 -13.78
N GLU A 90 26.90 17.34 -14.20
CA GLU A 90 25.79 18.10 -13.62
C GLU A 90 24.45 17.40 -13.86
N GLU A 91 24.20 16.89 -15.08
CA GLU A 91 23.00 16.13 -15.41
C GLU A 91 22.92 14.82 -14.61
N LYS A 92 24.04 14.11 -14.47
CA LYS A 92 24.14 12.91 -13.64
C LYS A 92 23.86 13.22 -12.17
N ALA A 93 24.36 14.34 -11.65
CA ALA A 93 24.10 14.78 -10.28
C ALA A 93 22.61 15.13 -10.07
N ALA A 94 22.02 15.92 -10.98
CA ALA A 94 20.61 16.28 -10.94
C ALA A 94 19.70 15.04 -11.05
N TYR A 95 20.05 14.09 -11.92
CA TYR A 95 19.32 12.83 -12.05
C TYR A 95 19.39 12.00 -10.76
N ASN A 96 20.57 11.90 -10.14
CA ASN A 96 20.74 11.22 -8.86
C ASN A 96 19.91 11.84 -7.74
N GLU A 97 19.80 13.17 -7.68
CA GLU A 97 18.94 13.85 -6.70
C GLU A 97 17.47 13.44 -6.85
N ILE A 98 16.98 13.36 -8.09
CA ILE A 98 15.62 12.88 -8.37
C ILE A 98 15.47 11.40 -8.00
N GLN A 99 16.48 10.56 -8.24
CA GLN A 99 16.43 9.16 -7.81
C GLN A 99 16.41 9.02 -6.29
N ASN A 100 17.23 9.80 -5.57
CA ASN A 100 17.24 9.79 -4.11
C ASN A 100 15.87 10.18 -3.54
N TYR A 101 15.18 11.13 -4.17
CA TYR A 101 13.81 11.46 -3.81
C TYR A 101 12.84 10.31 -4.09
N ILE A 102 12.90 9.69 -5.28
CA ILE A 102 12.07 8.52 -5.62
C ILE A 102 12.26 7.38 -4.62
N ASP A 103 13.51 7.11 -4.24
CA ASP A 103 13.86 6.09 -3.28
C ASP A 103 13.34 6.42 -1.87
N SER A 104 13.25 7.71 -1.49
CA SER A 104 12.73 8.14 -0.19
C SER A 104 11.21 8.01 -0.06
N ILE A 105 10.45 8.11 -1.17
CA ILE A 105 8.97 8.07 -1.16
C ILE A 105 8.44 6.85 -0.41
N GLY A 106 9.04 5.67 -0.62
CA GLY A 106 8.58 4.44 0.01
C GLY A 106 8.65 4.48 1.53
N ASP A 107 9.75 5.00 2.07
CA ASP A 107 9.94 5.14 3.51
C ASP A 107 9.05 6.24 4.11
N GLU A 108 8.91 7.37 3.41
CA GLU A 108 8.03 8.46 3.83
C GLU A 108 6.55 8.04 3.87
N VAL A 109 6.08 7.30 2.86
CA VAL A 109 4.71 6.76 2.82
C VAL A 109 4.49 5.77 3.97
N LYS A 110 5.47 4.93 4.26
CA LYS A 110 5.41 3.98 5.38
C LYS A 110 5.38 4.68 6.72
N GLU A 111 6.20 5.71 6.91
CA GLU A 111 6.20 6.52 8.13
C GLU A 111 4.86 7.23 8.31
N TYR A 112 4.34 7.87 7.26
CA TYR A 112 3.05 8.55 7.26
C TYR A 112 1.90 7.58 7.62
N MET A 113 1.80 6.45 6.92
CA MET A 113 0.79 5.42 7.20
C MET A 113 0.91 4.90 8.64
N THR A 114 2.13 4.66 9.12
CA THR A 114 2.37 4.22 10.51
C THR A 114 1.91 5.26 11.52
N GLY A 115 2.12 6.55 11.22
CA GLY A 115 1.62 7.66 12.01
C GLY A 115 0.10 7.63 12.13
N LEU A 116 -0.61 7.54 11.00
CA LEU A 116 -2.08 7.47 10.97
C LEU A 116 -2.64 6.24 11.70
N ILE A 117 -1.97 5.08 11.59
CA ILE A 117 -2.38 3.86 12.31
C ILE A 117 -2.21 4.01 13.82
N LYS A 118 -1.15 4.71 14.27
CA LYS A 118 -0.88 4.90 15.70
C LYS A 118 -1.77 5.96 16.34
N ASP A 119 -2.25 6.91 15.56
CA ASP A 119 -3.17 7.95 16.00
C ASP A 119 -4.58 7.37 16.27
N GLN A 120 -5.05 7.47 17.52
CA GLN A 120 -6.35 6.95 17.95
C GLN A 120 -7.53 7.78 17.42
N GLU A 121 -7.31 9.06 17.14
CA GLU A 121 -8.34 9.94 16.59
C GLU A 121 -8.56 9.67 15.09
N VAL A 122 -7.52 9.17 14.40
CA VAL A 122 -7.61 8.78 12.99
C VAL A 122 -8.08 7.35 12.81
N LEU A 123 -7.37 6.37 13.41
CA LEU A 123 -7.67 4.96 13.22
C LEU A 123 -7.44 4.13 14.48
N GLY A 124 -6.24 4.22 15.05
CA GLY A 124 -5.80 3.38 16.15
C GLY A 124 -5.38 1.97 15.73
N VAL A 125 -4.34 1.45 16.40
CA VAL A 125 -3.72 0.15 16.10
C VAL A 125 -4.72 -1.01 16.25
N ALA A 126 -5.65 -0.92 17.20
CA ALA A 126 -6.66 -1.94 17.43
C ALA A 126 -7.60 -2.07 16.22
N THR A 127 -8.15 -0.95 15.76
CA THR A 127 -9.03 -0.86 14.59
C THR A 127 -8.33 -1.36 13.33
N TYR A 128 -7.09 -0.91 13.08
CA TYR A 128 -6.30 -1.38 11.95
C TYR A 128 -6.19 -2.91 11.92
N ASN A 129 -5.81 -3.52 13.05
CA ASN A 129 -5.66 -4.96 13.15
C ASN A 129 -6.99 -5.69 13.00
N LYS A 130 -8.07 -5.15 13.55
CA LYS A 130 -9.42 -5.71 13.46
C LYS A 130 -9.89 -5.75 11.99
N VAL A 131 -9.80 -4.63 11.28
CA VAL A 131 -10.17 -4.51 9.87
C VAL A 131 -9.31 -5.44 9.00
N ARG A 132 -7.99 -5.49 9.22
CA ARG A 132 -7.07 -6.38 8.49
C ARG A 132 -7.43 -7.86 8.65
N ARG A 133 -7.80 -8.29 9.86
CA ARG A 133 -8.28 -9.67 10.09
C ARG A 133 -9.61 -9.92 9.38
N ALA A 134 -10.55 -8.98 9.45
CA ALA A 134 -11.85 -9.10 8.79
C ALA A 134 -11.69 -9.23 7.26
N MET A 135 -10.85 -8.39 6.63
CA MET A 135 -10.54 -8.51 5.20
C MET A 135 -9.89 -9.85 4.83
N GLY A 136 -9.07 -10.41 5.72
CA GLY A 136 -8.47 -11.73 5.51
C GLY A 136 -9.45 -12.90 5.65
N ALA A 137 -10.53 -12.70 6.42
CA ALA A 137 -11.57 -13.71 6.65
C ALA A 137 -12.71 -13.64 5.63
N ASP A 138 -13.08 -12.43 5.20
CA ASP A 138 -14.15 -12.17 4.24
C ASP A 138 -13.71 -11.12 3.19
N PRO A 139 -13.52 -11.54 1.92
CA PRO A 139 -13.19 -10.62 0.83
C PRO A 139 -14.20 -9.49 0.63
N SER A 140 -15.47 -9.67 1.00
CA SER A 140 -16.52 -8.65 0.84
C SER A 140 -16.24 -7.40 1.67
N VAL A 141 -15.50 -7.54 2.79
CA VAL A 141 -15.06 -6.43 3.63
C VAL A 141 -14.12 -5.51 2.85
N LYS A 142 -13.21 -6.09 2.05
CA LYS A 142 -12.30 -5.31 1.21
C LYS A 142 -13.09 -4.52 0.16
N GLU A 143 -14.05 -5.15 -0.52
CA GLU A 143 -14.87 -4.48 -1.53
C GLU A 143 -15.63 -3.28 -0.95
N LYS A 144 -16.17 -3.40 0.27
CA LYS A 144 -16.83 -2.30 0.99
C LYS A 144 -15.87 -1.16 1.31
N ILE A 145 -14.68 -1.48 1.81
CA ILE A 145 -13.65 -0.47 2.11
C ILE A 145 -13.20 0.24 0.85
N ASP A 146 -12.94 -0.50 -0.24
CA ASP A 146 -12.55 0.09 -1.53
C ASP A 146 -13.64 1.06 -2.05
N ALA A 147 -14.91 0.71 -1.89
CA ALA A 147 -16.03 1.58 -2.25
C ALA A 147 -16.07 2.86 -1.39
N LEU A 148 -15.88 2.74 -0.07
CA LEU A 148 -15.79 3.88 0.84
C LEU A 148 -14.61 4.80 0.49
N VAL A 149 -13.45 4.24 0.17
CA VAL A 149 -12.28 5.02 -0.27
C VAL A 149 -12.61 5.83 -1.53
N ALA A 150 -13.30 5.21 -2.50
CA ALA A 150 -13.69 5.88 -3.74
C ALA A 150 -14.70 7.02 -3.48
N GLU A 151 -15.65 6.82 -2.57
CA GLU A 151 -16.62 7.84 -2.15
C GLU A 151 -15.92 9.03 -1.48
N ILE A 152 -15.09 8.77 -0.46
CA ILE A 152 -14.34 9.81 0.26
C ILE A 152 -13.50 10.66 -0.70
N LYS A 153 -12.84 10.02 -1.67
CA LYS A 153 -12.05 10.73 -2.69
C LYS A 153 -12.90 11.62 -3.57
N LYS A 154 -14.07 11.13 -3.99
CA LYS A 154 -15.00 11.91 -4.81
C LYS A 154 -15.48 13.14 -4.06
N ASP A 155 -15.86 12.98 -2.80
CA ASP A 155 -16.36 14.09 -1.97
C ASP A 155 -15.27 15.15 -1.76
N THR A 156 -14.06 14.70 -1.42
CA THR A 156 -12.89 15.59 -1.26
C THR A 156 -12.54 16.35 -2.55
N ALA A 157 -12.75 15.73 -3.72
CA ALA A 157 -12.50 16.37 -5.02
C ALA A 157 -13.61 17.34 -5.43
N THR A 158 -14.83 17.19 -4.93
CA THR A 158 -15.95 18.12 -5.20
C THR A 158 -15.99 19.34 -4.27
N GLU A 159 -15.26 19.28 -3.16
CA GLU A 159 -15.14 20.38 -2.18
C GLU A 159 -13.96 21.34 -2.47
N GLN A 160 -13.17 21.08 -3.52
CA GLN A 160 -12.06 21.93 -4.00
C GLN A 160 -12.44 22.69 -5.27
#